data_AF-A0A8D8JSR2-F1
#
_entry.id   AF-A0A8D8JSR2-F1
#
_cell.length_a   1.000
_cell.length_b   1.000
_cell.length_c   1.000
_cell.angle_alpha   90.00
_cell.angle_beta   90.00
_cell.angle_gamma   90.00
#
_symmetry.space_group_name_H-M   'P 1'
#
loop_
_entity.id
_entity.type
_entity.pdbx_description
1 polymer ?
#
loop_
_entity_poly.entity_id
_entity_poly.type
_entity_poly.pdbx_seq_one_letter_code
_entity_poly.pdbx_strand_id
1 'polypeptide(L)'
;MYSTAPRPTIGDHQRTPMAGFGYGLPISRLYARYFQGDLQLYPMEGYGTDAVIQLKALSTDSVEKLPVFNKTALRNYKVNQEADDWCVPSKEPLNVAAYKAAK
;
A
#
# COMPACT_ATOMS: atom_id res chain seq x y z
N MET A 1 -0.71 -8.08 4.54
CA MET A 1 -1.56 -8.53 3.41
C MET A 1 -2.61 -7.46 3.16
N TYR A 2 -2.92 -7.12 1.90
CA TYR A 2 -3.93 -6.09 1.56
C TYR A 2 -5.36 -6.65 1.60
N SER A 3 -5.70 -7.36 2.67
CA SER A 3 -7.04 -7.91 2.91
C SER A 3 -7.34 -7.86 4.40
N THR A 4 -8.52 -7.37 4.74
CA THR A 4 -9.09 -7.42 6.10
C THR A 4 -9.87 -8.72 6.33
N ALA A 5 -10.20 -9.46 5.27
CA ALA A 5 -10.90 -10.73 5.35
C ALA A 5 -9.95 -11.86 5.80
N PRO A 6 -10.46 -12.87 6.54
CA PRO A 6 -9.70 -14.05 6.93
C PRO A 6 -9.20 -14.82 5.71
N ARG A 7 -8.12 -15.59 5.89
CA ARG A 7 -7.57 -16.41 4.81
C ARG A 7 -8.59 -17.48 4.40
N PRO A 8 -8.93 -17.58 3.11
CA PRO A 8 -9.90 -18.54 2.65
C PRO A 8 -9.34 -19.96 2.71
N THR A 9 -10.19 -20.93 3.03
CA THR A 9 -9.86 -22.36 2.93
C THR A 9 -10.11 -22.83 1.50
N ILE A 10 -9.16 -23.60 0.96
CA ILE A 10 -9.28 -24.21 -0.37
C ILE A 10 -9.94 -25.57 -0.15
N GLY A 11 -11.27 -25.61 -0.23
CA GLY A 11 -12.08 -26.83 -0.15
C GLY A 11 -12.91 -27.03 -1.42
N ASP A 12 -12.97 -28.27 -1.91
CA ASP A 12 -13.29 -28.66 -3.29
C ASP A 12 -14.67 -28.25 -3.86
N HIS A 13 -15.60 -27.73 -3.06
CA HIS A 13 -16.97 -27.46 -3.52
C HIS A 13 -17.58 -26.12 -3.06
N GLN A 14 -16.80 -25.23 -2.44
CA GLN A 14 -17.29 -23.93 -2.01
C GLN A 14 -17.03 -22.86 -3.08
N ARG A 15 -18.01 -21.98 -3.32
CA ARG A 15 -17.86 -20.79 -4.18
C ARG A 15 -16.54 -20.07 -3.88
N THR A 16 -15.85 -19.62 -4.93
CA THR A 16 -14.56 -18.94 -4.81
C THR A 16 -14.71 -17.75 -3.85
N PRO A 17 -13.92 -17.68 -2.76
CA PRO A 17 -14.07 -16.65 -1.76
C PRO A 17 -13.76 -15.28 -2.35
N MET A 18 -14.66 -14.30 -2.12
CA MET A 18 -14.57 -12.96 -2.71
C MET A 18 -13.39 -12.14 -2.15
N ALA A 19 -12.90 -12.46 -0.95
CA ALA A 19 -11.82 -11.76 -0.28
C ALA A 19 -10.96 -12.74 0.53
N GLY A 20 -9.79 -12.27 0.99
CA GLY A 20 -8.92 -13.02 1.90
C GLY A 20 -7.54 -13.38 1.34
N PHE A 21 -7.36 -13.39 0.02
CA PHE A 21 -6.03 -13.57 -0.59
C PHE A 21 -5.18 -12.28 -0.58
N GLY A 22 -5.81 -11.10 -0.63
CA GLY A 22 -5.11 -9.82 -0.51
C GLY A 22 -4.24 -9.39 -1.69
N TYR A 23 -4.45 -9.99 -2.87
CA TYR A 23 -3.74 -9.62 -4.10
C TYR A 23 -4.53 -8.71 -5.05
N GLY A 24 -5.85 -8.58 -4.87
CA GLY A 24 -6.72 -7.81 -5.77
C GLY A 24 -6.24 -6.37 -5.95
N LEU A 25 -6.18 -5.59 -4.86
CA LEU A 25 -5.78 -4.19 -4.90
C LEU A 25 -4.37 -3.95 -5.49
N PRO A 26 -3.29 -4.63 -5.04
CA PRO A 26 -1.97 -4.39 -5.62
C PRO A 26 -1.89 -4.80 -7.09
N ILE A 27 -2.55 -5.89 -7.51
CA ILE A 27 -2.57 -6.32 -8.92
C ILE A 27 -3.36 -5.32 -9.78
N SER A 28 -4.55 -4.89 -9.34
CA SER A 28 -5.33 -3.88 -10.04
C SER A 28 -4.57 -2.57 -10.22
N ARG A 29 -3.78 -2.16 -9.21
CA ARG A 29 -2.89 -0.98 -9.33
C ARG A 29 -1.77 -1.19 -10.36
N LEU A 30 -1.20 -2.39 -10.48
CA LEU A 30 -0.22 -2.70 -11.52
C LEU A 30 -0.84 -2.59 -12.91
N TYR A 31 -2.05 -3.10 -13.11
CA TYR A 31 -2.78 -2.97 -14.39
C TYR A 31 -3.03 -1.51 -14.78
N ALA A 32 -3.49 -0.67 -13.85
CA ALA A 32 -3.68 0.75 -14.12
C ALA A 32 -2.35 1.45 -14.48
N ARG A 33 -1.27 1.14 -13.75
CA ARG A 33 0.06 1.76 -13.97
C ARG A 33 0.78 1.29 -15.22
N TYR A 34 0.40 0.14 -15.77
CA TYR A 34 1.05 -0.42 -16.95
C TYR A 34 0.98 0.55 -18.14
N PHE A 35 -0.16 1.24 -18.32
CA PHE A 35 -0.34 2.30 -19.34
C PHE A 35 -0.32 3.72 -18.75
N GLN A 36 0.63 4.01 -17.85
CA GLN A 36 0.85 5.32 -17.19
C GLN A 36 -0.36 5.88 -16.43
N GLY A 37 -1.35 5.03 -16.11
CA GLY A 37 -2.43 5.35 -15.20
C GLY A 37 -2.04 5.20 -13.73
N ASP A 38 -3.03 5.22 -12.85
CA ASP A 38 -2.88 4.88 -11.43
C ASP A 38 -4.21 4.42 -10.82
N LEU A 39 -4.12 3.77 -9.65
CA LEU A 39 -5.27 3.42 -8.81
C LEU A 39 -5.05 3.95 -7.41
N GLN A 40 -5.92 4.87 -6.99
CA GLN A 40 -5.86 5.55 -5.70
C GLN A 40 -7.11 5.25 -4.87
N LEU A 41 -6.93 5.18 -3.55
CA LEU A 41 -8.00 4.93 -2.58
C LEU A 41 -8.07 6.10 -1.62
N TYR A 42 -9.28 6.58 -1.37
CA TYR A 42 -9.60 7.64 -0.42
C TYR A 42 -10.62 7.13 0.60
N PRO A 43 -10.15 6.48 1.69
CA PRO A 43 -11.03 6.00 2.73
C PRO A 43 -11.49 7.15 3.65
N MET A 44 -12.76 7.10 4.07
CA MET A 44 -13.32 7.91 5.14
C MET A 44 -13.87 6.96 6.20
N GLU A 45 -13.16 6.83 7.32
CA GLU A 45 -13.53 5.91 8.39
C GLU A 45 -14.94 6.22 8.92
N GLY A 46 -15.78 5.18 9.02
CA GLY A 46 -17.18 5.30 9.42
C GLY A 46 -18.15 5.77 8.32
N TYR A 47 -17.66 6.17 7.14
CA TYR A 47 -18.50 6.60 6.02
C TYR A 47 -18.40 5.69 4.80
N GLY A 48 -17.18 5.47 4.28
CA GLY A 48 -16.99 4.70 3.04
C GLY A 48 -15.57 4.77 2.48
N THR A 49 -15.40 4.36 1.23
CA THR A 49 -14.11 4.41 0.54
C THR A 49 -14.32 4.66 -0.95
N ASP A 50 -13.68 5.70 -1.46
CA ASP A 50 -13.67 6.00 -2.88
C ASP A 50 -12.44 5.36 -3.54
N ALA A 51 -12.64 4.70 -4.68
CA ALA A 51 -11.58 4.10 -5.48
C ALA A 51 -11.58 4.72 -6.88
N VAL A 52 -10.48 5.41 -7.22
CA VAL A 52 -10.35 6.16 -8.47
C VAL A 52 -9.30 5.51 -9.35
N ILE A 53 -9.68 5.17 -10.58
CA ILE A 53 -8.78 4.69 -11.63
C ILE A 53 -8.55 5.82 -12.61
N GLN A 54 -7.28 6.17 -12.80
CA GLN A 54 -6.84 7.15 -13.78
C GLN A 54 -6.22 6.42 -14.96
N LEU A 55 -6.65 6.76 -16.18
CA LEU A 55 -6.10 6.23 -17.43
C LEU A 55 -5.73 7.38 -18.35
N LYS A 56 -4.83 7.12 -19.29
CA LYS A 56 -4.51 8.08 -20.35
C LYS A 56 -5.66 8.12 -21.35
N ALA A 57 -6.10 9.34 -21.67
CA ALA A 57 -7.18 9.57 -22.63
C ALA A 57 -6.73 9.31 -24.08
N LEU A 58 -5.46 9.57 -24.37
CA LEU A 58 -4.86 9.41 -25.69
C LEU A 58 -4.02 8.15 -25.74
N SER A 59 -4.18 7.35 -26.81
CA SER A 59 -3.43 6.11 -27.00
C SER A 59 -1.93 6.34 -27.19
N THR A 60 -1.52 7.50 -27.71
CA THR A 60 -0.11 7.90 -27.86
C THR A 60 0.60 8.03 -26.52
N ASP A 61 -0.16 8.36 -25.47
CA ASP A 61 0.37 8.57 -24.12
C ASP A 61 0.28 7.28 -23.28
N SER A 62 -0.48 6.28 -23.77
CA SER A 62 -0.64 4.94 -23.20
C SER A 62 0.52 4.02 -23.61
N VAL A 63 1.72 4.36 -23.17
CA VAL A 63 2.96 3.59 -23.38
C VAL A 63 3.07 2.46 -22.33
N GLU A 64 3.98 1.52 -22.45
CA GLU A 64 4.19 0.51 -21.39
C GLU A 64 5.15 1.00 -20.30
N LYS A 65 4.81 0.81 -19.03
CA LYS A 65 5.69 1.05 -17.89
C LYS A 65 6.37 -0.24 -17.44
N LEU A 66 7.54 -0.52 -18.00
CA LEU A 66 8.30 -1.75 -17.74
C LEU A 66 9.39 -1.56 -16.67
N PRO A 67 9.63 -2.57 -15.81
CA PRO A 67 10.78 -2.57 -14.92
C PRO A 67 12.08 -2.80 -15.72
N VAL A 68 13.09 -1.98 -15.47
CA VAL A 68 14.41 -2.11 -16.11
C VAL A 68 15.45 -2.47 -15.07
N PHE A 69 16.14 -3.58 -15.29
CA PHE A 69 17.25 -3.98 -14.43
C PHE A 69 18.48 -3.12 -14.72
N ASN A 70 18.93 -2.37 -13.71
CA ASN A 70 20.11 -1.51 -13.78
C ASN A 70 20.75 -1.34 -12.39
N LYS A 71 21.84 -0.56 -12.29
CA LYS A 71 22.52 -0.29 -11.01
C LYS A 71 21.58 0.32 -9.96
N THR A 72 20.63 1.16 -10.38
CA THR A 72 19.62 1.76 -9.49
C THR A 72 18.65 0.71 -8.96
N ALA A 73 18.13 -0.18 -9.80
CA ALA A 73 17.27 -1.29 -9.40
C ALA A 73 18.00 -2.23 -8.43
N LEU A 74 19.28 -2.52 -8.67
CA LEU A 74 20.10 -3.34 -7.76
C LEU A 74 20.23 -2.71 -6.37
N ARG A 75 20.30 -1.37 -6.27
CA ARG A 75 20.39 -0.66 -4.99
C ARG A 75 19.19 -0.96 -4.10
N ASN A 76 17.98 -1.10 -4.66
CA ASN A 76 16.76 -1.42 -3.90
C ASN A 76 16.83 -2.78 -3.19
N TYR A 77 17.71 -3.70 -3.62
CA TYR A 77 17.93 -5.01 -2.99
C TYR A 77 19.11 -5.02 -2.00
N LYS A 78 19.95 -3.97 -2.01
CA LYS A 78 21.16 -3.87 -1.17
C LYS A 78 21.05 -2.82 -0.07
N VAL A 79 19.87 -2.23 0.14
CA VAL A 79 19.67 -1.18 1.15
C VAL A 79 20.01 -1.73 2.53
N ASN A 80 20.94 -1.06 3.22
CA ASN A 80 21.27 -1.32 4.62
C ASN A 80 20.29 -0.56 5.53
N GLN A 81 20.14 -1.02 6.77
CA GLN A 81 19.29 -0.33 7.76
C GLN A 81 19.86 1.07 8.03
N GLU A 82 19.14 2.10 7.57
CA GLU A 82 19.46 3.52 7.80
C GLU A 82 18.63 4.04 9.00
N ALA A 83 19.05 5.15 9.60
CA ALA A 83 18.26 5.82 10.63
C ALA A 83 17.03 6.48 10.00
N ASP A 84 15.92 6.56 10.74
CA ASP A 84 14.70 7.19 10.23
C ASP A 84 14.91 8.69 9.97
N ASP A 85 14.38 9.17 8.84
CA ASP A 85 14.45 10.59 8.43
C ASP A 85 13.62 11.54 9.33
N TRP A 86 12.73 10.98 10.14
CA TRP A 86 11.77 11.72 10.98
C TRP A 86 11.83 11.27 12.44
N CYS A 87 11.44 12.14 13.36
CA CYS A 87 11.40 11.81 14.78
C CYS A 87 10.40 10.66 15.06
N VAL A 88 10.87 9.62 15.73
CA VAL A 88 10.03 8.55 16.26
C VAL A 88 9.74 8.86 17.74
N PRO A 89 8.48 9.10 18.14
CA PRO A 89 8.16 9.37 19.53
C PRO A 89 8.42 8.14 20.41
N SER A 90 8.75 8.37 21.68
CA SER A 90 8.86 7.28 22.66
C SER A 90 7.54 6.53 22.77
N LYS A 91 7.60 5.20 22.88
CA LYS A 91 6.43 4.35 23.20
C LYS A 91 5.82 4.71 24.55
N GLU A 92 6.66 5.17 25.47
CA GLU A 92 6.27 5.63 26.80
C GLU A 92 6.57 7.13 26.87
N PRO A 93 5.63 7.99 26.41
CA PRO A 93 5.80 9.43 26.48
C PRO A 93 5.73 9.90 27.94
N LEU A 94 6.57 10.87 28.28
CA LEU A 94 6.59 11.45 29.62
C LEU A 94 5.23 12.07 29.96
N ASN A 95 4.64 11.67 31.09
CA ASN A 95 3.47 12.34 31.61
C ASN A 95 3.86 13.70 32.20
N VAL A 96 3.70 14.74 31.39
CA VAL A 96 4.02 16.13 31.76
C VAL A 96 3.19 16.67 32.92
N ALA A 97 1.98 16.14 33.16
CA ALA A 97 1.12 16.59 34.25
C ALA A 97 1.66 16.09 35.61
N ALA A 98 2.02 14.81 35.70
CA ALA A 98 2.62 14.25 36.93
C ALA A 98 4.01 14.84 37.21
N TYR A 99 4.82 15.04 36.17
CA TYR A 99 6.15 15.64 36.30
C TYR A 99 6.12 17.07 36.85
N LYS A 100 5.15 17.89 36.41
CA LYS A 100 5.01 19.27 36.88
C LYS A 100 4.47 19.37 38.31
N ALA A 101 3.64 18.43 38.75
CA ALA A 101 3.10 18.41 40.12
C ALA A 101 4.12 17.93 41.16
N ALA A 102 5.15 17.19 40.73
CA ALA A 102 6.24 16.70 41.58
C ALA A 102 7.40 17.70 41.73
N LYS A 103 7.29 18.89 41.11
CA LYS A 103 8.31 19.96 41.14
C LYS A 103 7.75 21.18 41.87
#